data_AF-A0A351G3B9-F1
#
_entry.id   AF-A0A351G3B9-F1
#
_cell.length_a   1.000
_cell.length_b   1.000
_cell.length_c   1.000
_cell.angle_alpha   90.00
_cell.angle_beta   90.00
_cell.angle_gamma   90.00
#
_symmetry.space_group_name_H-M   'P 1'
#
loop_
_entity.id
_entity.type
_entity.pdbx_description
1 polymer ?
#
loop_
_entity_poly.entity_id
_entity_poly.type
_entity_poly.pdbx_seq_one_letter_code
_entity_poly.pdbx_strand_id
1 'polypeptide(L)'
;MKRKKLGCLTTGGLVAFALTLIIVGTSYAITRNKIFSPGALNAQASGQALGDVTSHADLEKECAACHPAPWDRVSMAARCIECHRDVLDQLTDLNSLHGAVMAEMDQLNCRECHTDHNGPEASLTQFLEGDFPHELVGFSLKAHGQVTWQRQIVCSDCHQDGFRNFDLNSCVSCHQEVQPDFMDDHTALFGTACLACHDGLETYGSDFDHDQFAFKLEYLHTNLACDQCHAQATGLEMLQATSQACEFCHQKDDVHQEQMGDQCGVCHTPKGWGFAIFDHSSTGFILTGGHDDLECLNCHQDETYQGNDPACISCHASDEPHNGLFGIECAACHTVSRWSEIIFTHSGAYAQDCNTCHLVDLPANHFPGICSACHSTNAWKPATFDHAVAGATDCISCHNGDKPRNHYTAQCSACHNTGGWLPASFDHRAAGATDCISCHSGNRPNNHFSGQCSQCHSTNAWKPASFKHSFPLNHGGANEQCQLCHNNSNYSSYTCYGCHEHNQSKIQEKHKEVNNFNNNCIRCHPGGREAKDD
;
A
#
# COMPACT_ATOMS: atom_id res chain seq x y z
N MET A 1 90.78 51.59 20.30
CA MET A 1 89.54 52.22 19.77
C MET A 1 89.20 53.45 20.59
N LYS A 2 89.34 54.66 20.02
CA LYS A 2 88.92 55.93 20.65
C LYS A 2 87.43 56.14 20.33
N ARG A 3 86.53 55.90 21.29
CA ARG A 3 85.13 56.37 21.18
C ARG A 3 85.07 57.82 21.64
N LYS A 4 84.74 58.73 20.72
CA LYS A 4 84.49 60.14 21.05
C LYS A 4 83.18 60.26 21.83
N LYS A 5 83.28 61.11 22.84
CA LYS A 5 82.33 61.50 23.89
C LYS A 5 80.94 61.89 23.34
N LEU A 6 79.91 61.52 24.11
CA LEU A 6 78.64 62.27 24.20
C LEU A 6 78.92 63.77 24.15
N GLY A 7 78.18 64.48 23.31
CA GLY A 7 78.32 65.92 23.10
C GLY A 7 78.39 66.67 24.43
N CYS A 8 79.41 67.52 24.54
CA CYS A 8 79.57 68.42 25.66
C CYS A 8 78.29 69.23 25.87
N LEU A 9 77.67 69.12 27.04
CA LEU A 9 76.84 70.19 27.60
C LEU A 9 77.75 71.41 27.74
N THR A 10 77.79 72.25 26.69
CA THR A 10 78.52 73.51 26.74
C THR A 10 77.82 74.40 27.76
N THR A 11 78.58 75.25 28.45
CA THR A 11 78.01 76.26 29.35
C THR A 11 76.96 77.11 28.64
N GLY A 12 77.15 77.41 27.34
CA GLY A 12 76.13 78.06 26.52
C GLY A 12 74.85 77.25 26.32
N GLY A 13 74.94 75.93 26.10
CA GLY A 13 73.77 75.05 25.97
C GLY A 13 73.01 74.87 27.29
N LEU A 14 73.73 74.79 28.41
CA LEU A 14 73.13 74.76 29.76
C LEU A 14 72.45 76.09 30.11
N VAL A 15 73.08 77.22 29.78
CA VAL A 15 72.48 78.55 29.99
C VAL A 15 71.28 78.76 29.08
N ALA A 16 71.33 78.34 27.82
CA ALA A 16 70.18 78.41 26.91
C ALA A 16 69.03 77.53 27.40
N PHE A 17 69.30 76.29 27.83
CA PHE A 17 68.29 75.41 28.40
C PHE A 17 67.68 75.99 29.69
N ALA A 18 68.51 76.53 30.58
CA ALA A 18 68.04 77.20 31.79
C ALA A 18 67.20 78.44 31.48
N LEU A 19 67.61 79.27 30.50
CA LEU A 19 66.85 80.42 30.05
C LEU A 19 65.52 80.01 29.42
N THR A 20 65.48 78.96 28.60
CA THR A 20 64.23 78.43 28.05
C THR A 20 63.31 77.93 29.16
N LEU A 21 63.83 77.20 30.14
CA LEU A 21 63.04 76.77 31.30
C LEU A 21 62.55 77.96 32.15
N ILE A 22 63.37 79.00 32.31
CA ILE A 22 62.96 80.22 33.02
C ILE A 22 61.90 80.97 32.22
N ILE A 23 62.04 81.11 30.91
CA ILE A 23 61.07 81.79 30.03
C ILE A 23 59.75 81.01 30.01
N VAL A 24 59.80 79.69 29.81
CA VAL A 24 58.60 78.83 29.83
C VAL A 24 57.96 78.85 31.22
N GLY A 25 58.76 78.74 32.29
CA GLY A 25 58.27 78.76 33.67
C GLY A 25 57.69 80.10 34.11
N THR A 26 58.31 81.23 33.71
CA THR A 26 57.76 82.58 33.96
C THR A 26 56.53 82.85 33.11
N SER A 27 56.51 82.44 31.85
CA SER A 27 55.32 82.53 30.99
C SER A 27 54.17 81.70 31.56
N TYR A 28 54.44 80.48 32.02
CA TYR A 28 53.48 79.60 32.70
C TYR A 28 52.94 80.24 33.99
N ALA A 29 53.80 80.83 34.82
CA ALA A 29 53.41 81.48 36.07
C ALA A 29 52.63 82.79 35.86
N ILE A 30 53.00 83.61 34.86
CA ILE A 30 52.36 84.91 34.58
C ILE A 30 50.99 84.71 33.93
N THR A 31 50.87 83.79 32.98
CA THR A 31 49.63 83.62 32.21
C THR A 31 48.65 82.63 32.83
N ARG A 32 48.99 82.01 33.98
CA ARG A 32 48.21 80.92 34.59
C ARG A 32 47.74 79.90 33.55
N ASN A 33 48.66 79.47 32.69
CA ASN A 33 48.43 78.47 31.63
C ASN A 33 47.57 78.90 30.42
N LYS A 34 47.19 80.18 30.28
CA LYS A 34 46.33 80.67 29.16
C LYS A 34 46.98 80.64 27.77
N ILE A 35 48.30 80.53 27.66
CA ILE A 35 49.01 80.54 26.35
C ILE A 35 48.68 79.27 25.51
N PHE A 36 48.20 78.20 26.15
CA PHE A 36 47.84 76.94 25.49
C PHE A 36 46.32 76.65 25.51
N SER A 37 45.49 77.64 25.87
CA SER A 37 44.04 77.44 25.96
C SER A 37 43.39 77.51 24.57
N PRO A 38 42.74 76.44 24.07
CA PRO A 38 42.17 76.41 22.71
C PRO A 38 40.94 77.30 22.50
N GLY A 39 40.33 77.82 23.57
CA GLY A 39 39.07 78.57 23.56
C GLY A 39 38.36 78.48 24.90
N ALA A 40 37.19 79.11 25.00
CA ALA A 40 36.29 78.95 26.15
C ALA A 40 35.62 77.56 26.12
N LEU A 41 35.37 76.99 27.29
CA LEU A 41 34.68 75.70 27.44
C LEU A 41 33.18 75.82 27.18
N ASN A 42 32.55 74.68 26.96
CA ASN A 42 31.12 74.58 26.72
C ASN A 42 30.30 74.90 27.98
N ALA A 43 29.19 75.64 27.83
CA ALA A 43 28.30 76.00 28.94
C ALA A 43 26.90 75.36 28.81
N GLN A 44 26.69 74.47 27.85
CA GLN A 44 25.40 73.78 27.70
C GLN A 44 25.23 72.79 28.86
N ALA A 45 24.15 72.97 29.64
CA ALA A 45 23.78 72.04 30.68
C ALA A 45 22.91 70.93 30.08
N SER A 46 23.33 69.67 30.21
CA SER A 46 22.57 68.49 29.77
C SER A 46 21.52 68.01 30.77
N GLY A 47 21.17 68.84 31.76
CA GLY A 47 20.14 68.56 32.77
C GLY A 47 20.69 68.47 34.18
N GLN A 48 21.16 67.30 34.62
CA GLN A 48 21.55 67.04 36.02
C GLN A 48 23.02 67.37 36.29
N ALA A 49 23.29 68.14 37.34
CA ALA A 49 24.66 68.43 37.78
C ALA A 49 25.37 67.15 38.26
N LEU A 50 26.64 67.00 37.89
CA LEU A 50 27.52 65.93 38.34
C LEU A 50 28.36 66.45 39.52
N GLY A 51 27.86 66.19 40.74
CA GLY A 51 28.41 66.82 41.94
C GLY A 51 28.18 68.33 41.92
N ASP A 52 29.25 69.11 41.99
CA ASP A 52 29.21 70.58 41.98
C ASP A 52 29.36 71.18 40.57
N VAL A 53 29.45 70.35 39.52
CA VAL A 53 29.66 70.77 38.13
C VAL A 53 28.35 70.67 37.36
N THR A 54 27.86 71.80 36.83
CA THR A 54 26.62 71.86 36.03
C THR A 54 26.90 71.89 34.53
N SER A 55 28.05 72.46 34.15
CA SER A 55 28.57 72.47 32.78
C SER A 55 30.10 72.49 32.77
N HIS A 56 30.73 72.19 31.65
CA HIS A 56 32.20 72.26 31.56
C HIS A 56 32.75 73.67 31.78
N ALA A 57 31.98 74.72 31.56
CA ALA A 57 32.34 76.10 31.89
C ALA A 57 32.68 76.31 33.37
N ASP A 58 32.10 75.52 34.28
CA ASP A 58 32.43 75.59 35.72
C ASP A 58 33.88 75.14 35.99
N LEU A 59 34.46 74.34 35.08
CA LEU A 59 35.82 73.81 35.14
C LEU A 59 36.85 74.66 34.40
N GLU A 60 36.50 75.86 33.91
CA GLU A 60 37.38 76.71 33.09
C GLU A 60 38.74 76.99 33.75
N LYS A 61 38.78 77.02 35.09
CA LYS A 61 40.00 77.26 35.88
C LYS A 61 40.73 75.98 36.30
N GLU A 62 40.15 74.82 36.06
CA GLU A 62 40.60 73.51 36.54
C GLU A 62 41.02 72.60 35.37
N CYS A 63 41.91 73.09 34.49
CA CYS A 63 42.30 72.39 33.26
C CYS A 63 42.80 70.95 33.49
N ALA A 64 43.39 70.68 34.66
CA ALA A 64 43.89 69.37 35.05
C ALA A 64 42.79 68.33 35.35
N ALA A 65 41.53 68.77 35.50
CA ALA A 65 40.38 67.88 35.63
C ALA A 65 40.25 67.00 34.38
N CYS A 66 40.43 67.59 33.19
CA CYS A 66 40.33 66.89 31.91
C CYS A 66 41.71 66.51 31.35
N HIS A 67 42.70 67.41 31.43
CA HIS A 67 44.01 67.18 30.83
C HIS A 67 44.99 66.49 31.80
N PRO A 68 45.37 65.22 31.56
CA PRO A 68 46.41 64.58 32.35
C PRO A 68 47.76 65.24 32.11
N ALA A 69 48.63 65.19 33.12
CA ALA A 69 50.01 65.62 32.93
C ALA A 69 50.72 64.69 31.91
N PRO A 70 51.71 65.18 31.13
CA PRO A 70 52.37 64.36 30.09
C PRO A 70 53.05 63.08 30.58
N TRP A 71 53.32 62.96 31.88
CA TRP A 71 53.93 61.80 32.53
C TRP A 71 52.91 60.92 33.28
N ASP A 72 51.65 61.32 33.30
CA ASP A 72 50.56 60.54 33.89
C ASP A 72 50.19 59.38 32.95
N ARG A 73 49.80 58.24 33.53
CA ARG A 73 49.37 57.06 32.77
C ARG A 73 47.87 57.11 32.42
N VAL A 74 47.12 58.00 33.07
CA VAL A 74 45.70 58.19 32.80
C VAL A 74 45.52 59.03 31.53
N SER A 75 44.74 58.54 30.57
CA SER A 75 44.42 59.28 29.35
C SER A 75 43.36 60.35 29.61
N MET A 76 43.26 61.34 28.72
CA MET A 76 42.17 62.34 28.78
C MET A 76 40.80 61.65 28.66
N ALA A 77 40.67 60.65 27.79
CA ALA A 77 39.44 59.88 27.64
C ALA A 77 39.02 59.24 28.97
N ALA A 78 39.97 58.64 29.71
CA ALA A 78 39.70 58.03 31.01
C ALA A 78 39.20 59.05 32.06
N ARG A 79 39.68 60.30 32.01
CA ARG A 79 39.18 61.39 32.87
C ARG A 79 37.77 61.84 32.49
N CYS A 80 37.45 61.92 31.20
CA CYS A 80 36.11 62.27 30.72
C CYS A 80 35.07 61.28 31.25
N ILE A 81 35.31 59.98 31.06
CA ILE A 81 34.38 58.98 31.52
C ILE A 81 34.34 58.90 33.05
N GLU A 82 35.34 59.34 33.81
CA GLU A 82 35.34 59.29 35.28
C GLU A 82 34.15 60.06 35.88
N CYS A 83 33.79 61.19 35.25
CA CYS A 83 32.56 61.92 35.56
C CYS A 83 31.36 61.36 34.78
N HIS A 84 31.54 61.03 33.49
CA HIS A 84 30.50 60.46 32.63
C HIS A 84 30.46 58.92 32.71
N ARG A 85 30.16 58.40 33.90
CA ARG A 85 30.09 56.94 34.14
C ARG A 85 28.97 56.26 33.34
N ASP A 86 27.89 56.96 33.05
CA ASP A 86 26.82 56.53 32.15
C ASP A 86 27.35 56.23 30.73
N VAL A 87 28.28 57.06 30.23
CA VAL A 87 28.93 56.82 28.94
C VAL A 87 29.91 55.65 29.04
N LEU A 88 30.59 55.45 30.18
CA LEU A 88 31.38 54.22 30.39
C LEU A 88 30.50 52.98 30.30
N ASP A 89 29.34 52.98 30.96
CA ASP A 89 28.43 51.83 30.94
C ASP A 89 28.00 51.51 29.50
N GLN A 90 27.68 52.54 28.70
CA GLN A 90 27.40 52.39 27.27
C GLN A 90 28.60 51.81 26.50
N LEU A 91 29.81 52.34 26.68
CA LEU A 91 31.01 51.83 26.01
C LEU A 91 31.27 50.33 26.27
N THR A 92 30.76 49.78 27.38
CA THR A 92 30.88 48.35 27.70
C THR A 92 29.72 47.49 27.19
N ASP A 93 28.61 48.09 26.78
CA ASP A 93 27.46 47.41 26.20
C ASP A 93 27.48 47.54 24.68
N LEU A 94 27.76 46.43 23.99
CA LEU A 94 27.79 46.36 22.52
C LEU A 94 26.43 46.68 21.89
N ASN A 95 25.33 46.63 22.63
CA ASN A 95 24.01 47.01 22.14
C ASN A 95 23.74 48.51 22.28
N SER A 96 24.59 49.26 22.97
CA SER A 96 24.50 50.72 23.03
C SER A 96 25.20 51.35 21.83
N LEU A 97 24.78 52.58 21.48
CA LEU A 97 25.39 53.36 20.39
C LEU A 97 26.91 53.47 20.53
N HIS A 98 27.39 53.84 21.72
CA HIS A 98 28.83 54.01 21.94
C HIS A 98 29.58 52.67 21.89
N GLY A 99 29.01 51.59 22.43
CA GLY A 99 29.64 50.27 22.37
C GLY A 99 29.73 49.71 20.95
N ALA A 100 28.63 49.79 20.19
CA ALA A 100 28.59 49.33 18.79
C ALA A 100 29.56 50.10 17.88
N VAL A 101 29.52 51.44 17.93
CA VAL A 101 30.38 52.28 17.09
C VAL A 101 31.86 52.11 17.43
N MET A 102 32.21 52.07 18.73
CA MET A 102 33.60 51.95 19.15
C MET A 102 34.17 50.54 18.94
N ALA A 103 33.34 49.50 18.86
CA ALA A 103 33.76 48.14 18.54
C ALA A 103 34.11 47.95 17.06
N GLU A 104 33.41 48.66 16.16
CA GLU A 104 33.63 48.56 14.70
C GLU A 104 34.64 49.60 14.19
N MET A 105 34.75 50.75 14.87
CA MET A 105 35.61 51.87 14.47
C MET A 105 36.79 52.05 15.43
N ASP A 106 37.69 51.07 15.48
CA ASP A 106 38.85 50.95 16.40
C ASP A 106 39.80 52.18 16.50
N GLN A 107 39.71 53.16 15.59
CA GLN A 107 40.54 54.37 15.60
C GLN A 107 39.82 55.63 16.08
N LEU A 108 38.50 55.55 16.30
CA LEU A 108 37.70 56.70 16.73
C LEU A 108 38.07 57.12 18.15
N ASN A 109 38.17 58.42 18.40
CA ASN A 109 38.38 58.95 19.74
C ASN A 109 37.23 59.87 20.14
N CYS A 110 36.94 59.99 21.44
CA CYS A 110 35.84 60.80 21.96
C CYS A 110 35.81 62.22 21.35
N ARG A 111 36.99 62.83 21.14
CA ARG A 111 37.13 64.20 20.63
C ARG A 111 36.66 64.42 19.20
N GLU A 112 36.55 63.36 18.40
CA GLU A 112 36.17 63.46 16.99
C GLU A 112 34.68 63.73 16.83
N CYS A 113 33.89 63.26 17.79
CA CYS A 113 32.46 63.58 17.89
C CYS A 113 32.17 64.61 18.99
N HIS A 114 32.97 64.65 20.06
CA HIS A 114 32.74 65.53 21.21
C HIS A 114 33.79 66.64 21.35
N THR A 115 33.42 67.87 21.03
CA THR A 115 34.34 69.03 21.02
C THR A 115 33.92 70.10 22.02
N ASP A 116 34.77 70.38 23.01
CA ASP A 116 34.38 71.25 24.13
C ASP A 116 34.85 72.71 24.01
N HIS A 117 36.05 72.95 23.47
CA HIS A 117 36.69 74.27 23.45
C HIS A 117 36.18 75.22 22.33
N ASN A 118 34.99 74.98 21.81
CA ASN A 118 34.41 75.77 20.71
C ASN A 118 33.55 76.95 21.19
N GLY A 119 33.53 77.21 22.50
CA GLY A 119 32.78 78.30 23.13
C GLY A 119 31.53 77.82 23.87
N PRO A 120 30.93 78.71 24.70
CA PRO A 120 29.90 78.34 25.66
C PRO A 120 28.61 77.83 25.00
N GLU A 121 28.28 78.29 23.80
CA GLU A 121 27.03 77.96 23.10
C GLU A 121 27.20 76.86 22.04
N ALA A 122 28.42 76.38 21.79
CA ALA A 122 28.66 75.37 20.75
C ALA A 122 28.00 74.03 21.11
N SER A 123 27.59 73.23 20.12
CA SER A 123 27.17 71.85 20.42
C SER A 123 28.37 71.03 20.86
N LEU A 124 28.28 70.36 22.00
CA LEU A 124 29.33 69.47 22.47
C LEU A 124 29.50 68.29 21.50
N THR A 125 28.41 67.75 20.95
CA THR A 125 28.44 66.65 19.97
C THR A 125 28.25 67.19 18.55
N GLN A 126 29.17 66.86 17.64
CA GLN A 126 29.05 67.10 16.20
C GLN A 126 29.00 65.75 15.50
N PHE A 127 27.86 65.44 14.86
CA PHE A 127 27.74 64.29 13.96
C PHE A 127 28.15 64.72 12.55
N LEU A 128 28.89 63.86 11.85
CA LEU A 128 29.14 64.05 10.42
C LEU A 128 27.81 63.79 9.69
N GLU A 129 27.14 64.85 9.28
CA GLU A 129 25.89 64.73 8.50
C GLU A 129 26.15 63.92 7.22
N GLY A 130 25.43 62.80 7.07
CA GLY A 130 25.34 62.04 5.81
C GLY A 130 25.82 60.59 5.84
N ASP A 131 26.70 60.18 6.76
CA ASP A 131 27.41 58.89 6.68
C ASP A 131 27.27 57.99 7.93
N PHE A 132 26.19 58.13 8.73
CA PHE A 132 25.99 57.24 9.88
C PHE A 132 25.52 55.84 9.42
N PRO A 133 26.29 54.76 9.71
CA PRO A 133 25.94 53.40 9.28
C PRO A 133 24.88 52.81 10.20
N HIS A 134 23.59 52.98 9.86
CA HIS A 134 22.47 52.56 10.70
C HIS A 134 22.43 51.04 10.92
N GLU A 135 23.02 50.26 10.01
CA GLU A 135 23.25 48.83 10.17
C GLU A 135 24.05 48.47 11.43
N LEU A 136 24.93 49.36 11.93
CA LEU A 136 25.69 49.11 13.16
C LEU A 136 24.83 49.15 14.42
N VAL A 137 23.64 49.75 14.34
CA VAL A 137 22.70 49.87 15.46
C VAL A 137 21.43 49.03 15.24
N GLY A 138 21.50 48.04 14.34
CA GLY A 138 20.48 47.00 14.18
C GLY A 138 19.34 47.32 13.21
N PHE A 139 19.42 48.42 12.44
CA PHE A 139 18.39 48.74 11.44
C PHE A 139 19.01 49.37 10.19
N SER A 140 18.91 48.71 9.03
CA SER A 140 19.46 49.21 7.78
C SER A 140 18.55 50.23 7.10
N LEU A 141 19.11 51.30 6.53
CA LEU A 141 18.36 52.21 5.66
C LEU A 141 18.34 51.78 4.19
N LYS A 142 18.80 50.57 3.86
CA LYS A 142 18.96 50.14 2.46
C LYS A 142 17.64 50.06 1.68
N ALA A 143 16.56 49.58 2.31
CA ALA A 143 15.23 49.60 1.69
C ALA A 143 14.67 51.03 1.56
N HIS A 144 14.95 51.87 2.55
CA HIS A 144 14.54 53.28 2.63
C HIS A 144 15.34 54.19 1.68
N GLY A 145 16.53 53.77 1.24
CA GLY A 145 17.36 54.47 0.25
C GLY A 145 16.98 54.22 -1.21
N GLN A 146 16.00 53.35 -1.48
CA GLN A 146 15.48 53.11 -2.83
C GLN A 146 14.56 54.27 -3.24
N VAL A 147 14.68 54.76 -4.47
CA VAL A 147 13.94 55.92 -5.03
C VAL A 147 12.43 55.64 -5.21
N THR A 148 11.92 54.53 -4.69
CA THR A 148 10.54 54.09 -4.80
C THR A 148 9.53 55.05 -4.17
N TRP A 149 9.97 55.91 -3.25
CA TRP A 149 9.09 56.77 -2.44
C TRP A 149 9.17 58.28 -2.74
N GLN A 150 9.39 58.72 -4.00
CA GLN A 150 9.25 60.12 -4.49
C GLN A 150 9.89 61.29 -3.68
N ARG A 151 10.58 61.05 -2.57
CA ARG A 151 11.37 62.02 -1.81
C ARG A 151 12.54 61.30 -1.15
N GLN A 152 13.65 62.01 -1.01
CA GLN A 152 14.81 61.54 -0.26
C GLN A 152 14.51 61.63 1.24
N ILE A 153 14.67 60.52 1.96
CA ILE A 153 14.53 60.47 3.42
C ILE A 153 15.74 61.17 4.04
N VAL A 154 15.49 62.07 4.98
CA VAL A 154 16.48 62.81 5.75
C VAL A 154 16.40 62.44 7.23
N CYS A 155 17.45 62.72 8.00
CA CYS A 155 17.55 62.31 9.40
C CYS A 155 16.34 62.78 10.25
N SER A 156 15.79 63.97 9.97
CA SER A 156 14.65 64.54 10.70
C SER A 156 13.32 63.83 10.42
N ASP A 157 13.23 62.99 9.38
CA ASP A 157 12.03 62.20 9.12
C ASP A 157 11.82 61.12 10.19
N CYS A 158 12.93 60.56 10.71
CA CYS A 158 12.90 59.53 11.76
C CYS A 158 13.24 60.09 13.16
N HIS A 159 14.16 61.06 13.24
CA HIS A 159 14.64 61.65 14.50
C HIS A 159 14.02 63.02 14.76
N GLN A 160 12.73 63.06 15.12
CA GLN A 160 12.00 64.32 15.31
C GLN A 160 12.42 65.08 16.57
N ASP A 161 12.80 64.39 17.65
CA ASP A 161 13.23 64.96 18.93
C ASP A 161 14.75 64.87 19.13
N GLY A 162 15.50 65.07 18.05
CA GLY A 162 16.96 65.01 18.01
C GLY A 162 17.52 63.59 17.87
N PHE A 163 18.81 63.50 17.53
CA PHE A 163 19.43 62.24 17.09
C PHE A 163 19.70 61.20 18.19
N ARG A 164 19.47 61.56 19.46
CA ARG A 164 19.72 60.65 20.60
C ARG A 164 18.51 59.78 20.93
N ASN A 165 17.33 60.16 20.46
CA ASN A 165 16.09 59.46 20.73
C ASN A 165 15.48 59.02 19.39
N PHE A 166 14.97 57.80 19.37
CA PHE A 166 14.22 57.26 18.24
C PHE A 166 12.91 56.70 18.80
N ASP A 167 11.80 57.25 18.31
CA ASP A 167 10.46 56.75 18.66
C ASP A 167 9.97 55.83 17.54
N LEU A 168 9.61 54.60 17.87
CA LEU A 168 9.00 53.63 16.96
C LEU A 168 7.69 54.13 16.34
N ASN A 169 6.99 55.07 16.98
CA ASN A 169 5.81 55.70 16.39
C ASN A 169 6.12 56.50 15.12
N SER A 170 7.37 56.91 14.91
CA SER A 170 7.79 57.55 13.65
C SER A 170 7.57 56.62 12.45
N CYS A 171 7.81 55.31 12.62
CA CYS A 171 7.55 54.29 11.62
C CYS A 171 6.05 54.26 11.27
N VAL A 172 5.19 54.16 12.30
CA VAL A 172 3.73 54.10 12.10
C VAL A 172 3.26 55.38 11.42
N SER A 173 3.61 56.54 11.95
CA SER A 173 3.15 57.84 11.44
C SER A 173 3.53 58.03 9.96
N CYS A 174 4.78 57.74 9.60
CA CYS A 174 5.26 57.92 8.23
C CYS A 174 4.65 56.88 7.28
N HIS A 175 4.61 55.59 7.65
CA HIS A 175 4.06 54.55 6.78
C HIS A 175 2.52 54.63 6.67
N GLN A 176 1.84 55.13 7.70
CA GLN A 176 0.39 55.39 7.67
C GLN A 176 0.01 56.46 6.64
N GLU A 177 0.84 57.50 6.47
CA GLU A 177 0.62 58.51 5.43
C GLU A 177 0.76 57.94 4.01
N VAL A 178 1.57 56.89 3.86
CA VAL A 178 1.91 56.30 2.57
C VAL A 178 0.92 55.20 2.17
N GLN A 179 0.59 54.28 3.09
CA GLN A 179 -0.40 53.21 2.88
C GLN A 179 -1.24 53.02 4.15
N PRO A 180 -2.29 53.84 4.34
CA PRO A 180 -3.07 53.84 5.58
C PRO A 180 -3.80 52.52 5.82
N ASP A 181 -4.47 51.98 4.81
CA ASP A 181 -5.24 50.74 4.94
C ASP A 181 -4.32 49.56 5.31
N PHE A 182 -3.14 49.46 4.71
CA PHE A 182 -2.15 48.43 5.05
C PHE A 182 -1.64 48.59 6.48
N MET A 183 -1.29 49.81 6.90
CA MET A 183 -0.73 50.01 8.24
C MET A 183 -1.76 49.83 9.36
N ASP A 184 -3.03 50.18 9.11
CA ASP A 184 -4.12 49.90 10.04
C ASP A 184 -4.26 48.38 10.27
N ASP A 185 -4.31 47.60 9.19
CA ASP A 185 -4.41 46.13 9.28
C ASP A 185 -3.13 45.50 9.87
N HIS A 186 -1.97 45.98 9.46
CA HIS A 186 -0.67 45.43 9.86
C HIS A 186 -0.39 45.64 11.35
N THR A 187 -0.63 46.86 11.87
CA THR A 187 -0.45 47.14 13.31
C THR A 187 -1.54 46.49 14.17
N ALA A 188 -2.76 46.29 13.63
CA ALA A 188 -3.81 45.54 14.33
C ALA A 188 -3.46 44.06 14.50
N LEU A 189 -2.79 43.44 13.51
CA LEU A 189 -2.43 42.03 13.53
C LEU A 189 -1.12 41.73 14.27
N PHE A 190 -0.08 42.56 14.06
CA PHE A 190 1.28 42.29 14.54
C PHE A 190 1.76 43.24 15.64
N GLY A 191 0.97 44.27 15.95
CA GLY A 191 1.34 45.30 16.93
C GLY A 191 2.34 46.33 16.37
N THR A 192 2.89 47.16 17.25
CA THR A 192 3.78 48.29 16.90
C THR A 192 5.25 48.01 17.21
N ALA A 193 5.60 46.77 17.52
CA ALA A 193 6.98 46.34 17.78
C ALA A 193 7.73 46.07 16.46
N CYS A 194 7.78 47.07 15.57
CA CYS A 194 8.19 46.91 14.17
C CYS A 194 9.57 46.26 14.02
N LEU A 195 10.53 46.62 14.88
CA LEU A 195 11.91 46.13 14.82
C LEU A 195 12.07 44.65 15.23
N ALA A 196 11.02 44.00 15.73
CA ALA A 196 11.04 42.55 15.95
C ALA A 196 11.04 41.76 14.63
N CYS A 197 10.53 42.37 13.55
CA CYS A 197 10.44 41.74 12.23
C CYS A 197 11.04 42.57 11.10
N HIS A 198 11.17 43.89 11.27
CA HIS A 198 11.74 44.77 10.24
C HIS A 198 13.15 45.20 10.63
N ASP A 199 14.12 44.77 9.84
CA ASP A 199 15.54 45.16 9.94
C ASP A 199 15.94 46.24 8.91
N GLY A 200 14.97 46.74 8.14
CA GLY A 200 15.17 47.75 7.11
C GLY A 200 15.85 47.25 5.82
N LEU A 201 16.00 45.93 5.68
CA LEU A 201 16.34 45.24 4.44
C LEU A 201 15.10 44.63 3.75
N GLU A 202 13.91 44.75 4.37
CA GLU A 202 12.68 44.02 4.02
C GLU A 202 12.82 42.49 4.18
N THR A 203 13.66 42.06 5.13
CA THR A 203 13.71 40.66 5.60
C THR A 203 13.02 40.57 6.95
N TYR A 204 12.27 39.49 7.22
CA TYR A 204 11.39 39.30 8.39
C TYR A 204 12.11 39.20 9.76
N GLY A 205 13.30 39.76 9.89
CA GLY A 205 14.12 39.71 11.11
C GLY A 205 14.75 38.34 11.35
N SER A 206 15.72 38.29 12.26
CA SER A 206 16.44 37.06 12.62
C SER A 206 15.60 36.07 13.41
N ASP A 207 14.50 36.52 14.02
CA ASP A 207 13.69 35.73 14.95
C ASP A 207 12.45 35.10 14.29
N PHE A 208 12.28 35.29 12.98
CA PHE A 208 11.19 34.67 12.23
C PHE A 208 11.42 33.16 12.06
N ASP A 209 10.49 32.36 12.59
CA ASP A 209 10.54 30.90 12.58
C ASP A 209 9.38 30.31 11.74
N HIS A 210 9.73 29.63 10.65
CA HIS A 210 8.75 29.00 9.76
C HIS A 210 8.13 27.72 10.36
N ASP A 211 8.73 27.13 11.40
CA ASP A 211 8.21 25.92 12.05
C ASP A 211 6.91 26.15 12.84
N GLN A 212 6.55 27.43 13.06
CA GLN A 212 5.29 27.83 13.68
C GLN A 212 4.09 27.70 12.73
N PHE A 213 4.31 27.49 11.43
CA PHE A 213 3.24 27.44 10.42
C PHE A 213 2.96 26.01 9.93
N ALA A 214 1.85 25.86 9.20
CA ALA A 214 1.35 24.55 8.74
C ALA A 214 2.32 23.87 7.75
N PHE A 215 2.89 24.64 6.82
CA PHE A 215 3.94 24.15 5.93
C PHE A 215 5.28 24.33 6.65
N LYS A 216 5.90 23.23 7.06
CA LYS A 216 7.22 23.27 7.70
C LYS A 216 8.32 23.20 6.67
N LEU A 217 9.37 24.00 6.84
CA LEU A 217 10.54 23.93 5.98
C LEU A 217 11.37 22.72 6.41
N GLU A 218 11.24 21.63 5.68
CA GLU A 218 11.98 20.40 5.95
C GLU A 218 12.92 20.04 4.79
N TYR A 219 14.06 19.46 5.16
CA TYR A 219 15.05 18.91 4.22
C TYR A 219 15.51 19.92 3.16
N LEU A 220 15.18 19.70 1.88
CA LEU A 220 15.62 20.57 0.80
C LEU A 220 14.95 21.96 0.85
N HIS A 221 13.85 22.12 1.59
CA HIS A 221 13.15 23.41 1.71
C HIS A 221 13.75 24.34 2.78
N THR A 222 14.65 23.87 3.66
CA THR A 222 15.20 24.69 4.76
C THR A 222 16.14 25.81 4.30
N ASN A 223 16.70 25.69 3.10
CA ASN A 223 17.73 26.62 2.59
C ASN A 223 17.21 27.50 1.44
N LEU A 224 15.89 27.53 1.21
CA LEU A 224 15.29 28.35 0.17
C LEU A 224 15.16 29.81 0.62
N ALA A 225 15.40 30.72 -0.31
CA ALA A 225 15.07 32.13 -0.11
C ALA A 225 13.55 32.34 -0.22
N CYS A 226 13.02 33.34 0.49
CA CYS A 226 11.58 33.58 0.61
C CYS A 226 10.89 33.74 -0.76
N ASP A 227 11.55 34.40 -1.71
CA ASP A 227 11.05 34.64 -3.07
C ASP A 227 10.91 33.37 -3.91
N GLN A 228 11.59 32.28 -3.55
CA GLN A 228 11.47 30.99 -4.24
C GLN A 228 10.10 30.34 -4.00
N CYS A 229 9.49 30.59 -2.83
CA CYS A 229 8.15 30.12 -2.49
C CYS A 229 7.10 31.22 -2.70
N HIS A 230 7.45 32.48 -2.41
CA HIS A 230 6.56 33.62 -2.44
C HIS A 230 6.83 34.56 -3.63
N ALA A 231 7.02 34.00 -4.82
CA ALA A 231 7.54 34.67 -6.02
C ALA A 231 6.76 35.90 -6.52
N GLN A 232 5.58 36.18 -5.96
CA GLN A 232 4.72 37.32 -6.34
C GLN A 232 4.06 38.01 -5.15
N ALA A 233 4.48 37.71 -3.93
CA ALA A 233 3.83 38.27 -2.75
C ALA A 233 4.29 39.72 -2.53
N THR A 234 3.39 40.68 -2.73
CA THR A 234 3.64 42.11 -2.45
C THR A 234 3.02 42.57 -1.13
N GLY A 235 2.53 41.62 -0.32
CA GLY A 235 1.89 41.89 0.96
C GLY A 235 1.53 40.60 1.69
N LEU A 236 1.16 40.73 2.96
CA LEU A 236 0.90 39.61 3.86
C LEU A 236 -0.20 38.68 3.36
N GLU A 237 -1.29 39.23 2.82
CA GLU A 237 -2.40 38.43 2.30
C GLU A 237 -1.91 37.44 1.24
N MET A 238 -1.01 37.86 0.36
CA MET A 238 -0.42 37.01 -0.68
C MET A 238 0.57 36.00 -0.11
N LEU A 239 1.30 36.35 0.96
CA LEU A 239 2.17 35.41 1.67
C LEU A 239 1.37 34.30 2.34
N GLN A 240 0.31 34.66 3.06
CA GLN A 240 -0.59 33.71 3.74
C GLN A 240 -1.40 32.86 2.75
N ALA A 241 -1.73 33.42 1.58
CA ALA A 241 -2.44 32.72 0.52
C ALA A 241 -1.54 31.86 -0.39
N THR A 242 -0.23 31.81 -0.13
CA THR A 242 0.68 30.97 -0.92
C THR A 242 0.27 29.51 -0.78
N SER A 243 -0.01 28.86 -1.92
CA SER A 243 -0.47 27.48 -1.93
C SER A 243 0.59 26.56 -1.35
N GLN A 244 0.14 25.62 -0.51
CA GLN A 244 0.97 24.56 0.06
C GLN A 244 0.91 23.28 -0.78
N ALA A 245 0.12 23.30 -1.86
CA ALA A 245 0.00 22.18 -2.77
C ALA A 245 1.30 22.03 -3.57
N CYS A 246 1.85 20.82 -3.59
CA CYS A 246 3.19 20.55 -4.13
C CYS A 246 3.34 21.01 -5.58
N GLU A 247 2.31 20.76 -6.39
CA GLU A 247 2.26 21.10 -7.81
C GLU A 247 2.32 22.60 -8.07
N PHE A 248 1.92 23.45 -7.11
CA PHE A 248 2.02 24.90 -7.28
C PHE A 248 3.47 25.35 -7.50
N CYS A 249 4.42 24.69 -6.83
CA CYS A 249 5.85 24.94 -6.99
C CYS A 249 6.52 23.94 -7.95
N HIS A 250 6.06 22.68 -7.95
CA HIS A 250 6.72 21.56 -8.60
C HIS A 250 6.01 21.05 -9.86
N GLN A 251 5.11 21.82 -10.47
CA GLN A 251 4.44 21.43 -11.72
C GLN A 251 5.42 21.03 -12.83
N LYS A 252 6.56 21.73 -12.92
CA LYS A 252 7.58 21.46 -13.95
C LYS A 252 8.44 20.24 -13.64
N ASP A 253 8.41 19.79 -12.39
CA ASP A 253 9.15 18.61 -11.93
C ASP A 253 8.31 17.33 -12.07
N ASP A 254 7.01 17.44 -12.41
CA ASP A 254 6.15 16.29 -12.59
C ASP A 254 6.51 15.50 -13.85
N VAL A 255 7.20 14.38 -13.65
CA VAL A 255 7.54 13.41 -14.69
C VAL A 255 6.36 12.51 -15.06
N HIS A 256 5.32 12.46 -14.25
CA HIS A 256 4.15 11.58 -14.45
C HIS A 256 3.12 12.15 -15.41
N GLN A 257 3.36 13.35 -15.97
CA GLN A 257 2.48 13.98 -16.95
C GLN A 257 1.03 14.10 -16.44
N GLU A 258 0.86 14.55 -15.19
CA GLU A 258 -0.42 14.75 -14.51
C GLU A 258 -1.24 13.47 -14.23
N GLN A 259 -0.71 12.28 -14.52
CA GLN A 259 -1.42 11.01 -14.34
C GLN A 259 -1.67 10.62 -12.87
N MET A 260 -0.92 11.22 -11.94
CA MET A 260 -0.92 10.87 -10.51
C MET A 260 -1.71 11.84 -9.62
N GLY A 261 -2.34 12.86 -10.20
CA GLY A 261 -3.08 13.88 -9.45
C GLY A 261 -2.19 14.79 -8.62
N ASP A 262 -2.75 15.37 -7.56
CA ASP A 262 -2.13 16.39 -6.69
C ASP A 262 -1.50 15.81 -5.40
N GLN A 263 -1.67 14.52 -5.16
CA GLN A 263 -1.23 13.87 -3.91
C GLN A 263 0.22 13.38 -3.99
N CYS A 264 1.15 14.25 -4.39
CA CYS A 264 2.57 13.91 -4.57
C CYS A 264 3.18 13.28 -3.30
N GLY A 265 2.74 13.73 -2.12
CA GLY A 265 3.22 13.28 -0.81
C GLY A 265 2.88 11.84 -0.43
N VAL A 266 2.07 11.14 -1.23
CA VAL A 266 1.81 9.70 -1.06
C VAL A 266 3.04 8.88 -1.43
N CYS A 267 3.82 9.36 -2.40
CA CYS A 267 5.01 8.67 -2.90
C CYS A 267 6.29 9.44 -2.58
N HIS A 268 6.27 10.76 -2.72
CA HIS A 268 7.46 11.59 -2.60
C HIS A 268 7.56 12.26 -1.24
N THR A 269 8.80 12.51 -0.82
CA THR A 269 9.08 13.23 0.43
C THR A 269 9.87 14.50 0.12
N PRO A 270 9.87 15.50 1.03
CA PRO A 270 10.74 16.69 0.89
C PRO A 270 12.26 16.35 0.90
N LYS A 271 12.59 15.07 1.17
CA LYS A 271 13.77 14.30 0.76
C LYS A 271 14.44 14.73 -0.55
N GLY A 272 13.60 14.83 -1.57
CA GLY A 272 13.97 14.94 -2.98
C GLY A 272 13.25 13.91 -3.85
N TRP A 273 13.04 14.28 -5.12
CA TRP A 273 12.25 13.51 -6.09
C TRP A 273 12.84 12.14 -6.46
N GLY A 274 14.14 11.94 -6.30
CA GLY A 274 14.81 10.67 -6.58
C GLY A 274 14.45 9.53 -5.61
N PHE A 275 13.70 9.83 -4.53
CA PHE A 275 13.24 8.85 -3.56
C PHE A 275 11.72 8.86 -3.53
N ALA A 276 11.11 7.80 -4.08
CA ALA A 276 9.70 7.52 -3.95
C ALA A 276 9.52 6.29 -3.05
N ILE A 277 8.61 6.38 -2.09
CA ILE A 277 8.22 5.28 -1.21
C ILE A 277 6.71 5.16 -1.35
N PHE A 278 6.24 4.02 -1.84
CA PHE A 278 4.82 3.75 -1.96
C PHE A 278 4.50 2.39 -1.35
N ASP A 279 3.53 2.38 -0.43
CA ASP A 279 3.10 1.17 0.25
C ASP A 279 2.04 0.42 -0.59
N HIS A 280 2.51 -0.62 -1.27
CA HIS A 280 1.66 -1.51 -2.05
C HIS A 280 0.69 -2.37 -1.21
N SER A 281 0.85 -2.42 0.12
CA SER A 281 -0.09 -3.15 1.00
C SER A 281 -1.50 -2.55 1.00
N SER A 282 -1.62 -1.28 0.60
CA SER A 282 -2.89 -0.58 0.41
C SER A 282 -3.56 -0.91 -0.93
N THR A 283 -2.89 -1.66 -1.81
CA THR A 283 -3.37 -2.00 -3.15
C THR A 283 -3.86 -3.45 -3.24
N GLY A 284 -4.43 -3.82 -4.39
CA GLY A 284 -4.82 -5.21 -4.67
C GLY A 284 -3.64 -6.17 -4.91
N PHE A 285 -2.40 -5.68 -5.01
CA PHE A 285 -1.21 -6.49 -5.27
C PHE A 285 -0.12 -6.18 -4.24
N ILE A 286 -0.04 -6.99 -3.19
CA ILE A 286 0.94 -6.81 -2.12
C ILE A 286 2.29 -7.36 -2.56
N LEU A 287 3.30 -6.49 -2.66
CA LEU A 287 4.67 -6.90 -2.97
C LEU A 287 5.22 -7.75 -1.83
N THR A 288 5.51 -9.02 -2.14
CA THR A 288 6.07 -9.99 -1.19
C THR A 288 6.95 -10.99 -1.92
N GLY A 289 7.85 -11.65 -1.18
CA GLY A 289 8.71 -12.69 -1.75
C GLY A 289 9.68 -12.11 -2.78
N GLY A 290 9.69 -12.66 -4.00
CA GLY A 290 10.56 -12.19 -5.07
C GLY A 290 10.20 -10.81 -5.64
N HIS A 291 9.05 -10.25 -5.27
CA HIS A 291 8.57 -8.95 -5.75
C HIS A 291 8.83 -7.78 -4.78
N ASP A 292 9.32 -8.06 -3.56
CA ASP A 292 9.42 -7.09 -2.46
C ASP A 292 10.40 -5.94 -2.74
N ASP A 293 11.52 -6.24 -3.41
CA ASP A 293 12.61 -5.29 -3.69
C ASP A 293 12.65 -4.86 -5.17
N LEU A 294 11.56 -5.00 -5.92
CA LEU A 294 11.52 -4.58 -7.33
C LEU A 294 11.47 -3.06 -7.46
N GLU A 295 12.22 -2.53 -8.42
CA GLU A 295 12.07 -1.13 -8.81
C GLU A 295 10.73 -0.92 -9.52
N CYS A 296 10.15 0.28 -9.40
CA CYS A 296 8.80 0.57 -9.90
C CYS A 296 8.65 0.23 -11.40
N LEU A 297 9.67 0.53 -12.20
CA LEU A 297 9.66 0.32 -13.65
C LEU A 297 9.74 -1.16 -14.07
N ASN A 298 10.06 -2.09 -13.16
CA ASN A 298 9.96 -3.51 -13.45
C ASN A 298 8.50 -3.93 -13.69
N CYS A 299 7.55 -3.26 -13.04
CA CYS A 299 6.11 -3.50 -13.18
C CYS A 299 5.43 -2.38 -13.99
N HIS A 300 5.83 -1.14 -13.80
CA HIS A 300 5.26 0.05 -14.44
C HIS A 300 6.11 0.50 -15.64
N GLN A 301 6.24 -0.39 -16.63
CA GLN A 301 7.20 -0.24 -17.74
C GLN A 301 6.94 1.00 -18.61
N ASP A 302 5.67 1.39 -18.77
CA ASP A 302 5.25 2.56 -19.55
C ASP A 302 5.02 3.79 -18.66
N GLU A 303 5.63 3.83 -17.46
CA GLU A 303 5.45 4.87 -16.44
C GLU A 303 3.96 5.06 -16.05
N THR A 304 3.14 4.04 -16.32
CA THR A 304 1.73 4.00 -15.97
C THR A 304 1.58 3.27 -14.64
N TYR A 305 1.23 4.00 -13.59
CA TYR A 305 1.18 3.49 -12.22
C TYR A 305 -0.20 2.95 -11.80
N GLN A 306 -1.19 2.99 -12.70
CA GLN A 306 -2.56 2.53 -12.44
C GLN A 306 -3.01 1.47 -13.44
N GLY A 307 -3.81 0.51 -12.98
CA GLY A 307 -4.53 -0.41 -13.86
C GLY A 307 -3.75 -1.61 -14.39
N ASN A 308 -2.57 -1.89 -13.83
CA ASN A 308 -1.86 -3.14 -14.13
C ASN A 308 -2.70 -4.35 -13.73
N ASP A 309 -2.74 -5.37 -14.59
CA ASP A 309 -3.41 -6.64 -14.32
C ASP A 309 -2.57 -7.46 -13.30
N PRO A 310 -3.11 -7.76 -12.10
CA PRO A 310 -2.38 -8.48 -11.07
C PRO A 310 -2.22 -9.99 -11.35
N ALA A 311 -2.83 -10.52 -12.43
CA ALA A 311 -2.69 -11.92 -12.79
C ALA A 311 -1.23 -12.28 -13.11
N CYS A 312 -0.70 -13.38 -12.56
CA CYS A 312 0.70 -13.77 -12.73
C CYS A 312 1.15 -13.81 -14.21
N ILE A 313 0.25 -14.24 -15.09
CA ILE A 313 0.51 -14.38 -16.53
C ILE A 313 0.72 -13.04 -17.24
N SER A 314 0.24 -11.92 -16.68
CA SER A 314 0.39 -10.59 -17.30
C SER A 314 1.87 -10.20 -17.46
N CYS A 315 2.72 -10.64 -16.52
CA CYS A 315 4.17 -10.43 -16.55
C CYS A 315 4.95 -11.71 -16.88
N HIS A 316 4.52 -12.87 -16.39
CA HIS A 316 5.27 -14.12 -16.50
C HIS A 316 4.86 -15.01 -17.69
N ALA A 317 4.19 -14.45 -18.71
CA ALA A 317 3.83 -15.21 -19.91
C ALA A 317 5.04 -15.84 -20.62
N SER A 318 6.18 -15.14 -20.67
CA SER A 318 7.41 -15.66 -21.27
C SER A 318 8.11 -16.72 -20.43
N ASP A 319 7.79 -16.78 -19.14
CA ASP A 319 8.40 -17.72 -18.20
C ASP A 319 7.63 -19.04 -18.12
N GLU A 320 6.46 -19.13 -18.76
CA GLU A 320 5.56 -20.28 -18.74
C GLU A 320 6.16 -21.46 -19.53
N PRO A 321 6.58 -22.56 -18.87
CA PRO A 321 7.22 -23.68 -19.55
C PRO A 321 6.22 -24.82 -19.88
N HIS A 322 4.98 -24.73 -19.40
CA HIS A 322 3.99 -25.81 -19.47
C HIS A 322 3.10 -25.72 -20.71
N ASN A 323 3.36 -24.79 -21.63
CA ASN A 323 2.61 -24.58 -22.87
C ASN A 323 1.09 -24.44 -22.63
N GLY A 324 0.69 -23.81 -21.53
CA GLY A 324 -0.71 -23.56 -21.18
C GLY A 324 -1.49 -24.76 -20.62
N LEU A 325 -0.83 -25.88 -20.30
CA LEU A 325 -1.49 -27.09 -19.80
C LEU A 325 -2.23 -26.91 -18.45
N PHE A 326 -1.82 -25.93 -17.63
CA PHE A 326 -2.32 -25.76 -16.25
C PHE A 326 -3.15 -24.48 -16.03
N GLY A 327 -3.47 -23.74 -17.10
CA GLY A 327 -4.20 -22.48 -16.98
C GLY A 327 -3.38 -21.35 -16.34
N ILE A 328 -4.05 -20.38 -15.72
CA ILE A 328 -3.43 -19.15 -15.18
C ILE A 328 -3.27 -19.13 -13.65
N GLU A 329 -3.72 -20.20 -12.97
CA GLU A 329 -3.69 -20.32 -11.51
C GLU A 329 -2.30 -20.78 -11.02
N CYS A 330 -1.26 -20.00 -11.35
CA CYS A 330 0.14 -20.33 -11.07
C CYS A 330 0.40 -20.58 -9.56
N ALA A 331 -0.29 -19.85 -8.69
CA ALA A 331 -0.16 -19.95 -7.23
C ALA A 331 -0.63 -21.30 -6.64
N ALA A 332 -1.30 -22.15 -7.44
CA ALA A 332 -1.64 -23.51 -7.02
C ALA A 332 -0.42 -24.43 -6.89
N CYS A 333 0.66 -24.11 -7.62
CA CYS A 333 1.89 -24.89 -7.65
C CYS A 333 3.13 -24.07 -7.27
N HIS A 334 3.20 -22.79 -7.64
CA HIS A 334 4.37 -21.95 -7.45
C HIS A 334 4.19 -20.97 -6.30
N THR A 335 5.30 -20.62 -5.64
CA THR A 335 5.30 -19.59 -4.59
C THR A 335 5.69 -18.22 -5.15
N VAL A 336 5.21 -17.16 -4.50
CA VAL A 336 5.62 -15.77 -4.82
C VAL A 336 7.07 -15.48 -4.45
N SER A 337 7.71 -16.32 -3.64
CA SER A 337 9.12 -16.19 -3.28
C SER A 337 10.05 -16.68 -4.38
N ARG A 338 9.80 -17.88 -4.93
CA ARG A 338 10.60 -18.48 -6.01
C ARG A 338 9.79 -19.44 -6.87
N TRP A 339 9.88 -19.29 -8.19
CA TRP A 339 9.24 -20.19 -9.17
C TRP A 339 9.68 -21.67 -9.06
N SER A 340 10.94 -21.92 -8.70
CA SER A 340 11.48 -23.27 -8.53
C SER A 340 10.99 -23.97 -7.26
N GLU A 341 10.42 -23.22 -6.32
CA GLU A 341 9.80 -23.77 -5.12
C GLU A 341 8.36 -24.15 -5.46
N ILE A 342 8.15 -25.45 -5.64
CA ILE A 342 6.86 -26.02 -6.04
C ILE A 342 6.17 -26.63 -4.83
N ILE A 343 4.98 -26.14 -4.52
CA ILE A 343 4.05 -26.72 -3.56
C ILE A 343 3.01 -27.50 -4.35
N PHE A 344 3.29 -28.79 -4.62
CA PHE A 344 2.36 -29.65 -5.34
C PHE A 344 1.63 -30.60 -4.39
N THR A 345 0.29 -30.51 -4.39
CA THR A 345 -0.58 -31.51 -3.77
C THR A 345 -1.64 -31.95 -4.77
N HIS A 346 -1.91 -33.25 -4.85
CA HIS A 346 -2.96 -33.78 -5.74
C HIS A 346 -4.37 -33.26 -5.39
N SER A 347 -4.58 -32.73 -4.17
CA SER A 347 -5.83 -32.09 -3.74
C SER A 347 -5.96 -30.63 -4.16
N GLY A 348 -4.84 -29.93 -4.38
CA GLY A 348 -4.81 -28.51 -4.77
C GLY A 348 -4.61 -28.28 -6.27
N ALA A 349 -4.20 -29.31 -7.02
CA ALA A 349 -4.06 -29.25 -8.46
C ALA A 349 -5.45 -29.16 -9.15
N TYR A 350 -5.71 -28.09 -9.89
CA TYR A 350 -6.93 -27.85 -10.67
C TYR A 350 -7.12 -28.80 -11.88
N ALA A 351 -6.31 -29.85 -11.99
CA ALA A 351 -6.40 -30.82 -13.06
C ALA A 351 -7.69 -31.66 -12.93
N GLN A 352 -8.61 -31.49 -13.86
CA GLN A 352 -9.89 -32.21 -13.90
C GLN A 352 -9.73 -33.68 -14.34
N ASP A 353 -8.59 -34.03 -14.93
CA ASP A 353 -8.27 -35.39 -15.38
C ASP A 353 -6.80 -35.73 -15.08
N CYS A 354 -6.54 -36.98 -14.71
CA CYS A 354 -5.20 -37.50 -14.43
C CYS A 354 -4.34 -37.53 -15.69
N ASN A 355 -4.96 -37.71 -16.87
CA ASN A 355 -4.25 -37.81 -18.14
C ASN A 355 -3.49 -36.54 -18.51
N THR A 356 -3.96 -35.36 -18.07
CA THR A 356 -3.29 -34.09 -18.33
C THR A 356 -1.84 -34.08 -17.85
N CYS A 357 -1.51 -34.83 -16.79
CA CYS A 357 -0.15 -34.94 -16.26
C CYS A 357 0.48 -36.32 -16.54
N HIS A 358 -0.28 -37.40 -16.39
CA HIS A 358 0.27 -38.76 -16.27
C HIS A 358 0.29 -39.56 -17.58
N LEU A 359 -0.02 -38.95 -18.73
CA LEU A 359 0.05 -39.64 -20.03
C LEU A 359 1.45 -40.20 -20.33
N VAL A 360 2.50 -39.52 -19.87
CA VAL A 360 3.90 -39.98 -20.03
C VAL A 360 4.27 -41.12 -19.10
N ASP A 361 3.52 -41.29 -18.00
CA ASP A 361 3.77 -42.31 -16.99
C ASP A 361 3.04 -43.64 -17.30
N LEU A 362 2.20 -43.66 -18.34
CA LEU A 362 1.34 -44.78 -18.69
C LEU A 362 2.17 -46.01 -19.12
N PRO A 363 2.09 -47.14 -18.39
CA PRO A 363 2.80 -48.36 -18.77
C PRO A 363 2.27 -48.96 -20.07
N ALA A 364 3.12 -49.68 -20.80
CA ALA A 364 2.69 -50.45 -21.97
C ALA A 364 1.60 -51.48 -21.59
N ASN A 365 0.57 -51.60 -22.43
CA ASN A 365 -0.61 -52.47 -22.23
C ASN A 365 -1.50 -52.10 -21.01
N HIS A 366 -1.46 -50.86 -20.52
CA HIS A 366 -2.39 -50.40 -19.49
C HIS A 366 -3.84 -50.33 -20.01
N PHE A 367 -4.82 -50.58 -19.12
CA PHE A 367 -6.23 -50.54 -19.49
C PHE A 367 -6.68 -49.11 -19.82
N PRO A 368 -7.34 -48.87 -20.97
CA PRO A 368 -7.87 -47.56 -21.30
C PRO A 368 -9.14 -47.27 -20.48
N GLY A 369 -9.09 -46.27 -19.60
CA GLY A 369 -10.23 -45.91 -18.76
C GLY A 369 -9.93 -44.78 -17.77
N ILE A 370 -10.89 -44.51 -16.88
CA ILE A 370 -10.74 -43.48 -15.84
C ILE A 370 -9.72 -43.97 -14.81
N CYS A 371 -8.61 -43.25 -14.63
CA CYS A 371 -7.51 -43.67 -13.77
C CYS A 371 -7.96 -43.89 -12.30
N SER A 372 -8.90 -43.06 -11.81
CA SER A 372 -9.43 -43.14 -10.45
C SER A 372 -10.28 -44.39 -10.18
N ALA A 373 -10.67 -45.15 -11.21
CA ALA A 373 -11.29 -46.45 -11.02
C ALA A 373 -10.30 -47.52 -10.53
N CYS A 374 -9.00 -47.29 -10.73
CA CYS A 374 -7.92 -48.23 -10.40
C CYS A 374 -6.94 -47.67 -9.36
N HIS A 375 -6.71 -46.36 -9.39
CA HIS A 375 -5.65 -45.68 -8.67
C HIS A 375 -6.19 -44.62 -7.72
N SER A 376 -5.50 -44.44 -6.60
CA SER A 376 -5.75 -43.37 -5.64
C SER A 376 -4.52 -42.47 -5.54
N THR A 377 -4.75 -41.18 -5.33
CA THR A 377 -3.68 -40.19 -5.11
C THR A 377 -2.93 -40.41 -3.80
N ASN A 378 -3.52 -41.13 -2.84
CA ASN A 378 -2.88 -41.48 -1.57
C ASN A 378 -2.13 -42.81 -1.60
N ALA A 379 -2.45 -43.69 -2.57
CA ALA A 379 -1.83 -45.00 -2.72
C ALA A 379 -1.96 -45.47 -4.18
N TRP A 380 -1.01 -45.05 -5.01
CA TRP A 380 -1.06 -45.34 -6.46
C TRP A 380 -0.85 -46.82 -6.79
N LYS A 381 -0.10 -47.54 -5.95
CA LYS A 381 0.13 -49.00 -6.05
C LYS A 381 -0.08 -49.67 -4.69
N PRO A 382 -0.65 -50.87 -4.63
CA PRO A 382 -1.23 -51.63 -5.76
C PRO A 382 -2.53 -51.00 -6.27
N ALA A 383 -2.82 -51.17 -7.56
CA ALA A 383 -4.08 -50.73 -8.13
C ALA A 383 -5.21 -51.65 -7.65
N THR A 384 -6.35 -51.08 -7.28
CA THR A 384 -7.58 -51.81 -6.93
C THR A 384 -8.68 -51.34 -7.86
N PHE A 385 -9.39 -52.26 -8.50
CA PHE A 385 -10.43 -51.92 -9.47
C PHE A 385 -11.80 -51.75 -8.79
N ASP A 386 -12.38 -50.56 -8.88
CA ASP A 386 -13.73 -50.25 -8.45
C ASP A 386 -14.70 -50.22 -9.65
N HIS A 387 -15.59 -51.21 -9.71
CA HIS A 387 -16.59 -51.37 -10.78
C HIS A 387 -17.60 -50.22 -10.82
N ALA A 388 -17.91 -49.60 -9.68
CA ALA A 388 -18.88 -48.50 -9.58
C ALA A 388 -18.28 -47.20 -10.13
N VAL A 389 -17.04 -46.89 -9.76
CA VAL A 389 -16.30 -45.72 -10.29
C VAL A 389 -16.04 -45.87 -11.79
N ALA A 390 -15.72 -47.08 -12.26
CA ALA A 390 -15.57 -47.37 -13.68
C ALA A 390 -16.88 -47.29 -14.49
N GLY A 391 -18.05 -47.19 -13.84
CA GLY A 391 -19.34 -47.29 -14.51
C GLY A 391 -19.54 -48.61 -15.25
N ALA A 392 -18.87 -49.68 -14.79
CA ALA A 392 -18.80 -50.97 -15.48
C ALA A 392 -20.15 -51.70 -15.38
N THR A 393 -21.01 -51.51 -16.38
CA THR A 393 -22.34 -52.13 -16.47
C THR A 393 -22.38 -53.32 -17.43
N ASP A 394 -21.39 -53.45 -18.30
CA ASP A 394 -21.23 -54.57 -19.21
C ASP A 394 -20.12 -55.52 -18.77
N CYS A 395 -20.50 -56.60 -18.08
CA CYS A 395 -19.58 -57.59 -17.57
C CYS A 395 -18.80 -58.30 -18.69
N ILE A 396 -19.44 -58.54 -19.84
CA ILE A 396 -18.85 -59.30 -20.94
C ILE A 396 -17.72 -58.50 -21.61
N SER A 397 -17.79 -57.17 -21.63
CA SER A 397 -16.74 -56.32 -22.21
C SER A 397 -15.35 -56.59 -21.61
N CYS A 398 -15.29 -56.97 -20.33
CA CYS A 398 -14.03 -57.26 -19.62
C CYS A 398 -13.86 -58.76 -19.30
N HIS A 399 -14.92 -59.45 -18.88
CA HIS A 399 -14.86 -60.81 -18.34
C HIS A 399 -15.29 -61.91 -19.33
N ASN A 400 -15.30 -61.65 -20.64
CA ASN A 400 -15.76 -62.62 -21.65
C ASN A 400 -15.02 -63.98 -21.57
N GLY A 401 -13.75 -63.96 -21.15
CA GLY A 401 -12.89 -65.13 -21.00
C GLY A 401 -13.04 -65.88 -19.68
N ASP A 402 -13.69 -65.30 -18.67
CA ASP A 402 -13.68 -65.83 -17.30
C ASP A 402 -14.82 -66.81 -17.02
N LYS A 403 -15.72 -67.00 -17.98
CA LYS A 403 -16.87 -67.89 -17.82
C LYS A 403 -16.45 -69.36 -17.74
N PRO A 404 -17.04 -70.16 -16.82
CA PRO A 404 -16.82 -71.60 -16.77
C PRO A 404 -17.30 -72.34 -18.03
N ARG A 405 -16.83 -73.57 -18.22
CA ARG A 405 -17.31 -74.46 -19.29
C ARG A 405 -18.81 -74.75 -19.11
N ASN A 406 -19.56 -74.75 -20.21
CA ASN A 406 -21.03 -74.94 -20.26
C ASN A 406 -21.86 -73.84 -19.56
N HIS A 407 -21.32 -72.63 -19.43
CA HIS A 407 -22.05 -71.47 -18.88
C HIS A 407 -22.98 -70.82 -19.93
N TYR A 408 -24.10 -70.24 -19.48
CA TYR A 408 -25.08 -69.59 -20.37
C TYR A 408 -24.52 -68.30 -20.98
N THR A 409 -24.89 -67.99 -22.23
CA THR A 409 -24.25 -66.93 -23.05
C THR A 409 -24.95 -65.55 -22.96
N ALA A 410 -25.71 -65.29 -21.91
CA ALA A 410 -26.34 -63.98 -21.68
C ALA A 410 -25.46 -63.07 -20.81
N GLN A 411 -25.92 -61.84 -20.58
CA GLN A 411 -25.21 -60.89 -19.74
C GLN A 411 -25.08 -61.42 -18.31
N CYS A 412 -23.86 -61.35 -17.75
CA CYS A 412 -23.54 -61.95 -16.46
C CYS A 412 -24.34 -61.33 -15.31
N SER A 413 -24.66 -60.02 -15.40
CA SER A 413 -25.45 -59.29 -14.40
C SER A 413 -26.89 -59.79 -14.23
N ALA A 414 -27.38 -60.66 -15.13
CA ALA A 414 -28.66 -61.33 -14.94
C ALA A 414 -28.65 -62.36 -13.79
N CYS A 415 -27.47 -62.85 -13.42
CA CYS A 415 -27.30 -63.93 -12.42
C CYS A 415 -26.28 -63.58 -11.32
N HIS A 416 -25.30 -62.72 -11.64
CA HIS A 416 -24.16 -62.38 -10.79
C HIS A 416 -24.20 -60.90 -10.41
N ASN A 417 -23.61 -60.56 -9.25
CA ASN A 417 -23.39 -59.18 -8.82
C ASN A 417 -21.93 -59.00 -8.38
N THR A 418 -21.48 -57.74 -8.36
CA THR A 418 -20.09 -57.38 -8.03
C THR A 418 -19.76 -57.52 -6.55
N GLY A 419 -20.76 -57.54 -5.65
CA GLY A 419 -20.59 -57.74 -4.21
C GLY A 419 -20.44 -59.20 -3.77
N GLY A 420 -20.76 -60.14 -4.66
CA GLY A 420 -20.69 -61.58 -4.41
C GLY A 420 -21.02 -62.37 -5.66
N TRP A 421 -19.98 -62.82 -6.37
CA TRP A 421 -20.14 -63.59 -7.61
C TRP A 421 -20.82 -64.95 -7.39
N LEU A 422 -20.67 -65.51 -6.19
CA LEU A 422 -21.33 -66.73 -5.75
C LEU A 422 -22.02 -66.51 -4.40
N PRO A 423 -23.19 -67.12 -4.16
CA PRO A 423 -23.97 -67.91 -5.10
C PRO A 423 -24.65 -67.04 -6.18
N ALA A 424 -24.71 -67.55 -7.41
CA ALA A 424 -25.51 -66.92 -8.46
C ALA A 424 -26.99 -67.05 -8.11
N SER A 425 -27.74 -65.95 -8.22
CA SER A 425 -29.19 -65.95 -7.99
C SER A 425 -29.89 -65.76 -9.33
N PHE A 426 -30.80 -66.68 -9.67
CA PHE A 426 -31.59 -66.60 -10.90
C PHE A 426 -33.08 -66.56 -10.56
N ASP A 427 -33.73 -65.44 -10.86
CA ASP A 427 -35.18 -65.29 -10.75
C ASP A 427 -35.82 -65.42 -12.14
N HIS A 428 -36.60 -66.50 -12.34
CA HIS A 428 -37.31 -66.78 -13.59
C HIS A 428 -38.29 -65.66 -13.97
N ARG A 429 -38.88 -64.97 -12.99
CA ARG A 429 -39.81 -63.85 -13.20
C ARG A 429 -39.07 -62.60 -13.61
N ALA A 430 -37.97 -62.27 -12.93
CA ALA A 430 -37.11 -61.14 -13.29
C ALA A 430 -36.47 -61.34 -14.69
N ALA A 431 -36.13 -62.59 -15.04
CA ALA A 431 -35.60 -62.95 -16.35
C ALA A 431 -36.63 -62.96 -17.49
N GLY A 432 -37.92 -62.74 -17.20
CA GLY A 432 -38.99 -62.79 -18.22
C GLY A 432 -39.10 -64.16 -18.92
N ALA A 433 -38.64 -65.23 -18.26
CA ALA A 433 -38.51 -66.54 -18.86
C ALA A 433 -39.90 -67.17 -19.08
N THR A 434 -40.41 -67.06 -20.30
CA THR A 434 -41.72 -67.59 -20.72
C THR A 434 -41.59 -68.89 -21.54
N ASP A 435 -40.43 -69.12 -22.14
CA ASP A 435 -40.07 -70.34 -22.86
C ASP A 435 -39.20 -71.25 -22.00
N CYS A 436 -39.82 -72.19 -21.31
CA CYS A 436 -39.12 -73.12 -20.43
C CYS A 436 -38.23 -74.11 -21.20
N ILE A 437 -38.58 -74.42 -22.45
CA ILE A 437 -37.89 -75.44 -23.26
C ILE A 437 -36.52 -74.93 -23.71
N SER A 438 -36.38 -73.63 -23.94
CA SER A 438 -35.11 -72.99 -24.31
C SER A 438 -33.97 -73.26 -23.30
N CYS A 439 -34.32 -73.42 -22.01
CA CYS A 439 -33.36 -73.69 -20.94
C CYS A 439 -33.44 -75.12 -20.40
N HIS A 440 -34.63 -75.74 -20.38
CA HIS A 440 -34.88 -77.05 -19.76
C HIS A 440 -35.18 -78.18 -20.77
N SER A 441 -34.52 -78.16 -21.92
CA SER A 441 -34.74 -79.12 -23.02
C SER A 441 -34.51 -80.59 -22.65
N GLY A 442 -33.67 -80.87 -21.66
CA GLY A 442 -33.34 -82.22 -21.20
C GLY A 442 -34.11 -82.72 -19.98
N ASN A 443 -34.95 -81.89 -19.35
CA ASN A 443 -35.52 -82.20 -18.02
C ASN A 443 -36.89 -82.90 -18.10
N ARG A 444 -37.38 -83.18 -19.31
CA ARG A 444 -38.71 -83.75 -19.53
C ARG A 444 -38.74 -85.26 -19.18
N PRO A 445 -39.67 -85.73 -18.34
CA PRO A 445 -39.88 -87.15 -18.13
C PRO A 445 -40.34 -87.90 -19.41
N ASN A 446 -40.11 -89.21 -19.45
CA ASN A 446 -40.61 -90.08 -20.52
C ASN A 446 -42.15 -90.08 -20.57
N ASN A 447 -42.72 -90.20 -21.78
CA ASN A 447 -44.17 -90.24 -22.05
C ASN A 447 -44.97 -89.00 -21.59
N HIS A 448 -44.31 -87.87 -21.38
CA HIS A 448 -44.93 -86.59 -21.02
C HIS A 448 -45.49 -85.84 -22.24
N PHE A 449 -46.46 -84.95 -22.02
CA PHE A 449 -47.10 -84.14 -23.07
C PHE A 449 -46.05 -83.35 -23.89
N SER A 450 -46.25 -83.27 -25.21
CA SER A 450 -45.42 -82.46 -26.11
C SER A 450 -45.98 -81.03 -26.17
N GLY A 451 -45.30 -80.09 -25.52
CA GLY A 451 -45.68 -78.67 -25.53
C GLY A 451 -44.90 -77.87 -24.49
N GLN A 452 -45.20 -76.56 -24.39
CA GLN A 452 -44.57 -75.69 -23.41
C GLN A 452 -44.92 -76.09 -21.98
N CYS A 453 -43.91 -76.22 -21.11
CA CYS A 453 -44.08 -76.65 -19.72
C CYS A 453 -44.98 -75.68 -18.93
N SER A 454 -44.92 -74.38 -19.26
CA SER A 454 -45.70 -73.31 -18.62
C SER A 454 -47.22 -73.45 -18.80
N GLN A 455 -47.69 -74.33 -19.68
CA GLN A 455 -49.12 -74.65 -19.83
C GLN A 455 -49.67 -75.44 -18.64
N CYS A 456 -48.80 -76.14 -17.91
CA CYS A 456 -49.19 -77.05 -16.83
C CYS A 456 -48.43 -76.79 -15.53
N HIS A 457 -47.21 -76.25 -15.62
CA HIS A 457 -46.30 -76.00 -14.51
C HIS A 457 -46.10 -74.50 -14.29
N SER A 458 -45.79 -74.10 -13.05
CA SER A 458 -45.41 -72.73 -12.71
C SER A 458 -43.96 -72.69 -12.24
N THR A 459 -43.33 -71.52 -12.33
CA THR A 459 -41.99 -71.28 -11.79
C THR A 459 -41.95 -71.26 -10.26
N ASN A 460 -43.11 -71.08 -9.60
CA ASN A 460 -43.24 -71.07 -8.13
C ASN A 460 -43.43 -72.48 -7.56
N ALA A 461 -44.08 -73.38 -8.30
CA ALA A 461 -44.30 -74.77 -7.93
C ALA A 461 -44.45 -75.65 -9.18
N TRP A 462 -43.57 -76.65 -9.31
CA TRP A 462 -43.61 -77.59 -10.44
C TRP A 462 -44.65 -78.70 -10.26
N LYS A 463 -45.08 -79.00 -9.03
CA LYS A 463 -46.13 -79.99 -8.73
C LYS A 463 -47.10 -79.41 -7.69
N PRO A 464 -48.41 -79.73 -7.78
CA PRO A 464 -49.08 -80.47 -8.86
C PRO A 464 -49.22 -79.65 -10.14
N ALA A 465 -49.39 -80.31 -11.28
CA ALA A 465 -49.69 -79.63 -12.54
C ALA A 465 -51.17 -79.25 -12.59
N SER A 466 -51.49 -78.05 -13.08
CA SER A 466 -52.87 -77.60 -13.31
C SER A 466 -53.19 -77.68 -14.80
N PHE A 467 -54.20 -78.46 -15.19
CA PHE A 467 -54.57 -78.65 -16.60
C PHE A 467 -56.08 -78.58 -16.80
N LYS A 468 -56.52 -77.91 -17.88
CA LYS A 468 -57.93 -77.90 -18.32
C LYS A 468 -58.15 -79.01 -19.34
N HIS A 469 -58.87 -80.07 -18.94
CA HIS A 469 -59.13 -81.23 -19.78
C HIS A 469 -60.44 -81.07 -20.59
N SER A 470 -60.41 -81.43 -21.88
CA SER A 470 -61.55 -81.24 -22.79
C SER A 470 -62.71 -82.23 -22.57
N PHE A 471 -62.42 -83.42 -22.03
CA PHE A 471 -63.42 -84.42 -21.64
C PHE A 471 -63.63 -84.40 -20.11
N PRO A 472 -64.86 -84.56 -19.58
CA PRO A 472 -65.10 -84.50 -18.14
C PRO A 472 -64.29 -85.55 -17.35
N LEU A 473 -63.42 -85.09 -16.44
CA LEU A 473 -62.50 -85.94 -15.68
C LEU A 473 -63.19 -86.87 -14.67
N ASN A 474 -64.47 -86.63 -14.34
CA ASN A 474 -65.24 -87.48 -13.43
C ASN A 474 -66.21 -88.45 -14.13
N HIS A 475 -66.19 -88.53 -15.46
CA HIS A 475 -67.08 -89.42 -16.22
C HIS A 475 -67.07 -90.85 -15.64
N GLY A 476 -68.26 -91.41 -15.39
CA GLY A 476 -68.41 -92.75 -14.83
C GLY A 476 -67.84 -92.96 -13.41
N GLY A 477 -67.55 -91.88 -12.67
CA GLY A 477 -66.95 -91.96 -11.33
C GLY A 477 -65.41 -92.04 -11.33
N ALA A 478 -64.76 -91.66 -12.43
CA ALA A 478 -63.29 -91.75 -12.60
C ALA A 478 -62.47 -90.83 -11.66
N ASN A 479 -63.10 -89.88 -10.95
CA ASN A 479 -62.47 -89.04 -9.92
C ASN A 479 -61.08 -88.47 -10.28
N GLU A 480 -60.93 -87.97 -11.52
CA GLU A 480 -59.69 -87.32 -11.99
C GLU A 480 -58.44 -88.22 -12.03
N GLN A 481 -58.63 -89.54 -11.96
CA GLN A 481 -57.54 -90.51 -12.11
C GLN A 481 -57.17 -90.70 -13.58
N CYS A 482 -56.18 -89.93 -14.05
CA CYS A 482 -55.75 -89.92 -15.45
C CYS A 482 -55.47 -91.33 -16.01
N GLN A 483 -54.94 -92.22 -15.19
CA GLN A 483 -54.55 -93.59 -15.56
C GLN A 483 -55.73 -94.49 -15.95
N LEU A 484 -56.96 -94.14 -15.58
CA LEU A 484 -58.17 -94.87 -15.98
C LEU A 484 -58.46 -94.71 -17.48
N CYS A 485 -58.11 -93.56 -18.05
CA CYS A 485 -58.31 -93.27 -19.47
C CYS A 485 -56.99 -93.40 -20.26
N HIS A 486 -55.87 -93.06 -19.63
CA HIS A 486 -54.54 -93.01 -20.23
C HIS A 486 -53.67 -94.18 -19.74
N ASN A 487 -53.59 -95.23 -20.54
CA ASN A 487 -52.85 -96.43 -20.18
C ASN A 487 -51.33 -96.22 -20.23
N ASN A 488 -50.59 -96.97 -19.39
CA ASN A 488 -49.12 -97.01 -19.35
C ASN A 488 -48.45 -95.63 -19.16
N SER A 489 -49.13 -94.71 -18.47
CA SER A 489 -48.68 -93.32 -18.30
C SER A 489 -48.43 -92.58 -19.63
N ASN A 490 -49.08 -93.02 -20.72
CA ASN A 490 -49.10 -92.31 -21.98
C ASN A 490 -50.28 -91.35 -22.01
N TYR A 491 -50.04 -90.11 -21.60
CA TYR A 491 -51.07 -89.07 -21.53
C TYR A 491 -51.39 -88.44 -22.90
N SER A 492 -50.69 -88.86 -23.95
CA SER A 492 -50.95 -88.43 -25.33
C SER A 492 -51.98 -89.32 -26.05
N SER A 493 -52.39 -90.45 -25.46
CA SER A 493 -53.40 -91.34 -26.01
C SER A 493 -54.39 -91.82 -24.95
N TYR A 494 -55.62 -92.13 -25.32
CA TYR A 494 -56.67 -92.58 -24.40
C TYR A 494 -57.39 -93.83 -24.92
N THR A 495 -58.06 -94.57 -24.05
CA THR A 495 -58.97 -95.66 -24.44
C THR A 495 -60.25 -95.66 -23.60
N CYS A 496 -61.38 -95.91 -24.23
CA CYS A 496 -62.68 -96.07 -23.56
C CYS A 496 -63.00 -97.55 -23.28
N TYR A 497 -62.31 -98.47 -23.97
CA TYR A 497 -62.50 -99.92 -23.88
C TYR A 497 -62.00 -100.53 -22.56
N GLY A 498 -61.43 -99.74 -21.66
CA GLY A 498 -61.07 -100.19 -20.31
C GLY A 498 -62.24 -100.14 -19.32
N CYS A 499 -63.30 -99.37 -19.61
CA CYS A 499 -64.47 -99.22 -18.75
C CYS A 499 -65.78 -99.63 -19.45
N HIS A 500 -65.91 -99.36 -20.75
CA HIS A 500 -67.02 -99.86 -21.57
C HIS A 500 -66.69 -101.22 -22.16
N GLU A 501 -67.72 -102.05 -22.40
CA GLU A 501 -67.59 -103.47 -22.81
C GLU A 501 -66.31 -103.74 -23.62
N HIS A 502 -65.38 -104.51 -23.03
CA HIS A 502 -63.97 -104.65 -23.44
C HIS A 502 -63.77 -105.40 -24.78
N ASN A 503 -64.78 -105.40 -25.65
CA ASN A 503 -64.76 -106.00 -26.97
C ASN A 503 -65.22 -104.96 -27.99
N GLN A 504 -64.27 -104.52 -28.82
CA GLN A 504 -64.52 -103.54 -29.87
C GLN A 504 -65.62 -103.97 -30.84
N SER A 505 -65.68 -105.25 -31.21
CA SER A 505 -66.70 -105.79 -32.12
C SER A 505 -68.11 -105.72 -31.52
N LYS A 506 -68.24 -105.91 -30.20
CA LYS A 506 -69.52 -105.77 -29.51
C LYS A 506 -69.99 -104.32 -29.39
N ILE A 507 -69.06 -103.40 -29.11
CA ILE A 507 -69.38 -101.96 -29.13
C ILE A 507 -69.79 -101.53 -30.53
N GLN A 508 -69.06 -101.95 -31.57
CA GLN A 508 -69.44 -101.73 -32.96
C GLN A 508 -70.83 -102.32 -33.26
N GLU A 509 -71.16 -103.49 -32.71
CA GLU A 509 -72.47 -104.09 -32.85
C GLU A 509 -73.60 -103.25 -32.22
N LYS A 510 -73.36 -102.63 -31.05
CA LYS A 510 -74.33 -101.67 -30.47
C LYS A 510 -74.44 -100.37 -31.26
N HIS A 511 -73.44 -100.04 -32.07
CA HIS A 511 -73.39 -98.82 -32.87
C HIS A 511 -73.59 -99.09 -34.37
N LYS A 512 -74.20 -100.23 -34.74
CA LYS A 512 -74.46 -100.60 -36.16
C LYS A 512 -75.19 -99.52 -36.94
N GLU A 513 -76.06 -98.77 -36.28
CA GLU A 513 -76.88 -97.71 -36.89
C GLU A 513 -76.14 -96.36 -36.98
N VAL A 514 -74.92 -96.26 -36.42
CA VAL A 514 -74.09 -95.05 -36.50
C VAL A 514 -73.30 -95.06 -37.80
N ASN A 515 -73.73 -94.25 -38.76
CA ASN A 515 -72.99 -94.03 -40.00
C ASN A 515 -71.58 -93.49 -39.71
N ASN A 516 -70.56 -94.12 -40.30
CA ASN A 516 -69.14 -93.80 -40.12
C ASN A 516 -68.62 -93.94 -38.68
N PHE A 517 -69.02 -95.00 -37.98
CA PHE A 517 -68.43 -95.37 -36.69
C PHE A 517 -66.89 -95.39 -36.78
N ASN A 518 -66.25 -94.55 -35.97
CA ASN A 518 -64.82 -94.54 -35.78
C ASN A 518 -64.54 -94.65 -34.27
N ASN A 519 -63.38 -95.21 -33.90
CA ASN A 519 -63.02 -95.46 -32.50
C ASN A 519 -62.78 -94.18 -31.67
N ASN A 520 -63.09 -92.99 -32.19
CA ASN A 520 -62.96 -91.71 -31.50
C ASN A 520 -64.28 -91.37 -30.79
N CYS A 521 -64.51 -92.06 -29.67
CA CYS A 521 -65.76 -92.02 -28.91
C CYS A 521 -66.11 -90.59 -28.44
N ILE A 522 -65.11 -89.78 -28.08
CA ILE A 522 -65.30 -88.41 -27.57
C ILE A 522 -65.86 -87.45 -28.63
N ARG A 523 -65.74 -87.77 -29.93
CA ARG A 523 -66.32 -86.93 -30.98
C ARG A 523 -67.85 -86.98 -30.94
N CYS A 524 -68.41 -88.15 -30.68
CA CYS A 524 -69.86 -88.35 -30.59
C CYS A 524 -70.36 -88.17 -29.15
N HIS A 525 -69.53 -88.49 -28.15
CA HIS A 525 -69.84 -88.36 -26.72
C HIS A 525 -68.89 -87.38 -26.01
N PRO A 526 -68.86 -86.09 -26.38
CA PRO A 526 -67.92 -85.13 -25.80
C PRO A 526 -68.12 -84.91 -24.30
N GLY A 527 -69.35 -85.11 -23.81
CA GLY A 527 -69.70 -85.04 -22.39
C GLY A 527 -69.74 -86.39 -21.67
N GLY A 528 -69.38 -87.49 -22.34
CA GLY A 528 -69.42 -88.84 -21.74
C GLY A 528 -70.83 -89.30 -21.32
N ARG A 529 -71.85 -89.08 -22.14
CA ARG A 529 -73.22 -89.59 -21.87
C ARG A 529 -73.65 -90.52 -22.98
N GLU A 530 -74.21 -91.68 -22.63
CA GLU A 530 -74.87 -92.58 -23.59
C GLU A 530 -76.16 -91.92 -24.09
N ALA A 531 -76.41 -91.98 -25.40
CA ALA A 531 -77.69 -91.56 -25.97
C ALA A 531 -78.73 -92.62 -25.59
N LYS A 532 -79.66 -92.28 -24.70
CA LYS A 532 -80.85 -93.11 -24.44
C LYS A 532 -81.92 -92.72 -25.45
N ASP A 533 -82.46 -93.72 -26.12
CA ASP A 533 -83.56 -93.72 -27.10
C ASP A 533 -84.47 -92.47 -27.04
N ASP A 534 -84.42 -91.66 -28.11
CA ASP A 534 -85.56 -90.90 -28.62
C ASP A 534 -85.88 -91.42 -30.03
#